data_AF-W7SKZ1-F1
#
_entry.id   AF-W7SKZ1-F1
#
_cell.length_a   1.000
_cell.length_b   1.000
_cell.length_c   1.000
_cell.angle_alpha   90.00
_cell.angle_beta   90.00
_cell.angle_gamma   90.00
#
_symmetry.space_group_name_H-M   'P 1'
#
loop_
_entity.id
_entity.type
_entity.pdbx_description
1 polymer ?
#
loop_
_entity_poly.entity_id
_entity_poly.type
_entity_poly.pdbx_seq_one_letter_code
_entity_poly.pdbx_strand_id
1 'polypeptide(L)'
;MGRKAAADRAGMGEGRPLRPGHRSIPPISLGRRGSDGRARQPRPAPPAAGPGRRVPAGAVAAGRAAAGRRRVGVARLGLPALSRLQGVPVQGVLRGVLRRGLQDAAGRVVRHRQGGRARHLPQLGPPDPAADLRRLPVRPRPPAGLTPVCRHLGYLGPAVPLADLLLAPPHSLLRQSYAPQDMRHGGTINADGFGAGWFAPGEKAPVRYRRAVPMWTDSGFASLAAATRATAVVAAARSATVGMPVVETASAPFAEGSWLFSHNGVVRGWPDSVSLLAQRLPVTDLITLDAPTDAALLWALVRHRLRAGQDPVDAIEAVMLEVAAAAPDSRLNLLLGNDELLVATAWWHSLWVRPGPGAVTVASEPIDDDPAWVAVPDHSIVFASKTTVDIRPLDPGRQEP
;
A
#
# COMPACT_ATOMS: atom_id res chain seq x y z
N MET A 1 -59.06 30.33 3.89
CA MET A 1 -59.68 31.64 4.22
C MET A 1 -60.39 31.46 5.56
N GLY A 2 -60.21 32.20 6.64
CA GLY A 2 -59.35 33.34 6.98
C GLY A 2 -59.02 33.29 8.48
N ARG A 3 -57.91 33.94 8.84
CA ARG A 3 -57.19 33.87 10.11
C ARG A 3 -57.83 34.70 11.23
N LYS A 4 -57.63 34.26 12.48
CA LYS A 4 -57.60 35.12 13.68
C LYS A 4 -56.14 35.57 13.92
N ALA A 5 -55.95 36.83 14.29
CA ALA A 5 -54.80 37.29 15.08
C ALA A 5 -55.19 38.59 15.80
N ALA A 6 -54.77 38.70 17.06
CA ALA A 6 -55.00 39.82 17.95
C ALA A 6 -53.65 40.39 18.44
N ALA A 7 -53.68 41.69 18.71
CA ALA A 7 -52.98 42.47 19.74
C ALA A 7 -51.44 42.64 19.70
N ASP A 8 -51.00 43.79 19.17
CA ASP A 8 -50.41 44.96 19.88
C ASP A 8 -49.60 44.78 21.19
N ARG A 9 -48.33 45.24 21.12
CA ARG A 9 -47.71 46.42 21.81
C ARG A 9 -46.43 46.23 22.66
N ALA A 10 -45.58 47.26 22.51
CA ALA A 10 -44.51 47.80 23.38
C ALA A 10 -43.18 47.03 23.43
N GLY A 11 -41.98 47.62 23.49
CA GLY A 11 -41.51 49.01 23.61
C GLY A 11 -40.06 49.01 24.18
N MET A 12 -39.28 50.08 23.91
CA MET A 12 -37.92 50.41 24.44
C MET A 12 -36.77 49.43 24.09
N GLY A 13 -35.51 49.81 23.90
CA GLY A 13 -34.76 51.05 24.14
C GLY A 13 -33.32 50.69 24.56
N GLU A 14 -32.33 51.32 23.93
CA GLU A 14 -30.90 51.47 24.31
C GLU A 14 -29.88 50.34 24.12
N GLY A 15 -28.67 50.73 23.66
CA GLY A 15 -27.41 50.02 23.99
C GLY A 15 -26.32 49.87 22.91
N ARG A 16 -25.59 50.96 22.64
CA ARG A 16 -24.17 51.09 22.16
C ARG A 16 -23.45 49.98 21.33
N PRO A 17 -22.62 50.36 20.32
CA PRO A 17 -21.77 49.44 19.58
C PRO A 17 -20.50 49.03 20.36
N LEU A 18 -20.22 47.72 20.38
CA LEU A 18 -18.99 47.13 20.91
C LEU A 18 -17.80 47.38 19.97
N ARG A 19 -16.71 47.93 20.53
CA ARG A 19 -15.40 48.12 19.90
C ARG A 19 -14.70 46.77 19.60
N PRO A 20 -13.75 46.73 18.64
CA PRO A 20 -13.00 45.51 18.34
C PRO A 20 -11.92 45.25 19.41
N GLY A 21 -11.96 44.06 20.00
CA GLY A 21 -10.95 43.57 20.94
C GLY A 21 -9.66 43.18 20.23
N HIS A 22 -8.62 43.99 20.42
CA HIS A 22 -7.22 43.60 20.21
C HIS A 22 -6.90 42.36 21.07
N ARG A 23 -6.63 41.21 20.43
CA ARG A 23 -5.90 40.12 21.07
C ARG A 23 -4.40 40.31 20.81
N SER A 24 -3.65 40.50 21.90
CA SER A 24 -2.19 40.54 21.91
C SER A 24 -1.61 39.16 21.65
N ILE A 25 -0.89 39.00 20.54
CA ILE A 25 -0.06 37.83 20.26
C ILE A 25 1.27 38.03 21.01
N PRO A 26 1.75 37.08 21.84
CA PRO A 26 3.05 37.21 22.47
C PRO A 26 4.18 37.05 21.42
N PRO A 27 5.27 37.83 21.51
CA PRO A 27 6.35 37.77 20.52
C PRO A 27 7.13 36.45 20.64
N ILE A 28 7.42 35.86 19.47
CA ILE A 28 8.31 34.72 19.30
C ILE A 28 9.74 35.17 19.63
N SER A 29 10.37 34.53 20.61
CA SER A 29 11.78 34.77 20.95
C SER A 29 12.71 34.31 19.82
N LEU A 30 13.20 35.24 19.02
CA LEU A 30 14.31 35.03 18.09
C LEU A 30 15.62 34.97 18.88
N GLY A 31 16.14 33.77 19.09
CA GLY A 31 17.47 33.56 19.65
C GLY A 31 18.55 34.22 18.80
N ARG A 32 19.34 35.10 19.44
CA ARG A 32 20.51 35.75 18.84
C ARG A 32 21.54 34.72 18.38
N ARG A 33 21.98 34.85 17.11
CA ARG A 33 23.20 34.21 16.61
C ARG A 33 24.43 34.86 17.25
N GLY A 34 25.27 34.05 17.88
CA GLY A 34 26.67 34.35 18.16
C GLY A 34 27.55 33.50 17.24
N SER A 35 28.59 34.12 16.68
CA SER A 35 29.50 33.59 15.67
C SER A 35 30.64 32.74 16.26
N ASP A 36 31.18 31.91 15.37
CA ASP A 36 32.53 31.35 15.35
C ASP A 36 32.89 30.11 16.18
N GLY A 37 33.34 29.08 15.46
CA GLY A 37 34.02 27.91 16.01
C GLY A 37 33.99 26.71 15.06
N ARG A 38 34.91 26.66 14.10
CA ARG A 38 35.12 25.54 13.15
C ARG A 38 35.22 24.19 13.88
N ALA A 39 34.25 23.30 13.69
CA ALA A 39 34.34 21.90 14.14
C ALA A 39 35.18 21.08 13.16
N ARG A 40 36.41 20.73 13.57
CA ARG A 40 37.27 19.73 12.91
C ARG A 40 36.81 18.33 13.31
N GLN A 41 36.72 17.41 12.34
CA GLN A 41 36.43 15.99 12.57
C GLN A 41 37.56 15.30 13.36
N PRO A 42 37.27 14.43 14.35
CA PRO A 42 38.30 13.63 15.01
C PRO A 42 38.64 12.36 14.19
N ARG A 43 39.94 12.16 13.93
CA ARG A 43 40.50 10.93 13.36
C ARG A 43 40.62 9.82 14.43
N PRO A 44 40.48 8.53 14.08
CA PRO A 44 40.66 7.43 15.03
C PRO A 44 42.15 7.10 15.25
N ALA A 45 42.53 6.89 16.51
CA ALA A 45 43.83 6.35 16.91
C ALA A 45 43.77 4.81 17.05
N PRO A 46 44.83 4.05 16.71
CA PRO A 46 44.86 2.61 16.87
C PRO A 46 45.13 2.19 18.33
N PRO A 47 44.64 1.02 18.79
CA PRO A 47 44.85 0.57 20.16
C PRO A 47 46.26 -0.01 20.36
N ALA A 48 46.84 0.30 21.52
CA ALA A 48 48.11 -0.25 22.00
C ALA A 48 47.97 -1.71 22.45
N ALA A 49 49.01 -2.51 22.19
CA ALA A 49 49.13 -3.89 22.64
C ALA A 49 49.50 -3.97 24.13
N GLY A 50 48.76 -4.76 24.91
CA GLY A 50 49.04 -5.06 26.32
C GLY A 50 49.00 -6.57 26.59
N PRO A 51 49.79 -7.07 27.56
CA PRO A 51 50.19 -8.48 27.64
C PRO A 51 49.11 -9.37 28.29
N GLY A 52 49.12 -10.64 27.89
CA GLY A 52 48.16 -11.63 28.35
C GLY A 52 48.24 -11.95 29.84
N ARG A 53 47.08 -12.26 30.44
CA ARG A 53 46.95 -13.07 31.66
C ARG A 53 45.68 -13.91 31.59
N ARG A 54 45.84 -15.17 31.99
CA ARG A 54 44.85 -16.25 32.06
C ARG A 54 43.73 -15.90 33.05
N VAL A 55 42.50 -16.29 32.74
CA VAL A 55 41.35 -16.23 33.67
C VAL A 55 41.09 -17.63 34.24
N PRO A 56 40.95 -17.81 35.57
CA PRO A 56 40.65 -19.10 36.18
C PRO A 56 39.17 -19.47 36.09
N ALA A 57 38.89 -20.77 36.15
CA ALA A 57 37.56 -21.34 36.24
C ALA A 57 37.02 -21.23 37.67
N GLY A 58 35.81 -20.70 37.84
CA GLY A 58 35.12 -20.69 39.14
C GLY A 58 34.00 -19.65 39.18
N ALA A 59 32.78 -20.11 39.40
CA ALA A 59 31.56 -19.29 39.46
C ALA A 59 31.54 -18.37 40.70
N VAL A 60 30.94 -17.18 40.56
CA VAL A 60 30.42 -16.38 41.67
C VAL A 60 29.10 -15.73 41.24
N ALA A 61 28.07 -15.85 42.06
CA ALA A 61 26.80 -15.14 41.95
C ALA A 61 26.71 -14.08 43.06
N ALA A 62 26.18 -12.87 42.75
CA ALA A 62 25.43 -12.02 43.70
C ALA A 62 24.93 -10.70 43.06
N GLY A 63 23.61 -10.45 43.14
CA GLY A 63 23.05 -9.30 43.88
C GLY A 63 23.11 -7.85 43.36
N ARG A 64 22.00 -7.45 42.70
CA ARG A 64 21.17 -6.21 42.84
C ARG A 64 21.67 -4.75 42.61
N ALA A 65 20.75 -4.06 41.91
CA ALA A 65 20.24 -2.68 42.07
C ALA A 65 20.88 -1.49 41.34
N ALA A 66 19.98 -0.61 40.88
CA ALA A 66 20.07 0.29 39.74
C ALA A 66 20.58 1.71 40.07
N ALA A 67 21.21 2.37 39.08
CA ALA A 67 21.08 3.81 38.88
C ALA A 67 21.57 4.25 37.48
N GLY A 68 20.78 5.09 36.82
CA GLY A 68 21.33 6.24 36.09
C GLY A 68 21.86 6.03 34.67
N ARG A 69 20.98 6.37 33.71
CA ARG A 69 21.31 7.04 32.42
C ARG A 69 22.09 6.21 31.37
N ARG A 70 21.36 5.94 30.28
CA ARG A 70 21.83 5.70 28.90
C ARG A 70 22.84 4.56 28.73
N ARG A 71 22.32 3.36 28.49
CA ARG A 71 22.75 2.38 27.46
C ARG A 71 21.79 1.18 27.48
N VAL A 72 21.28 0.80 26.32
CA VAL A 72 20.48 -0.41 26.12
C VAL A 72 21.43 -1.60 26.26
N GLY A 73 21.23 -2.43 27.28
CA GLY A 73 21.94 -3.71 27.44
C GLY A 73 21.28 -4.77 26.56
N VAL A 74 22.08 -5.47 25.75
CA VAL A 74 21.60 -6.66 25.01
C VAL A 74 21.56 -7.83 25.98
N ALA A 75 20.38 -8.42 26.21
CA ALA A 75 20.25 -9.68 26.91
C ALA A 75 20.87 -10.79 26.05
N ARG A 76 21.95 -11.43 26.52
CA ARG A 76 22.44 -12.69 25.95
C ARG A 76 21.71 -13.84 26.65
N LEU A 77 20.79 -14.50 25.95
CA LEU A 77 20.35 -15.84 26.34
C LEU A 77 21.52 -16.81 26.15
N GLY A 78 21.97 -17.45 27.23
CA GLY A 78 22.88 -18.59 27.16
C GLY A 78 22.08 -19.86 26.88
N LEU A 79 22.30 -20.47 25.72
CA LEU A 79 21.82 -21.82 25.43
C LEU A 79 22.83 -22.84 26.00
N PRO A 80 22.39 -23.94 26.62
CA PRO A 80 23.30 -25.02 27.00
C PRO A 80 23.91 -25.66 25.75
N ALA A 81 25.19 -26.04 25.84
CA ALA A 81 25.91 -26.67 24.73
C ALA A 81 25.30 -28.03 24.37
N LEU A 82 24.84 -28.17 23.12
CA LEU A 82 24.44 -29.45 22.55
C LEU A 82 25.71 -30.28 22.31
N SER A 83 25.93 -31.27 23.15
CA SER A 83 27.05 -32.22 23.07
C SER A 83 26.83 -33.21 21.91
N ARG A 84 26.90 -32.74 20.66
CA ARG A 84 27.02 -33.60 19.45
C ARG A 84 27.32 -32.90 18.11
N LEU A 85 27.70 -31.63 18.07
CA LEU A 85 28.17 -30.98 16.82
C LEU A 85 29.70 -30.89 16.80
N GLN A 86 30.34 -31.62 15.88
CA GLN A 86 31.76 -31.48 15.56
C GLN A 86 32.00 -30.13 14.87
N GLY A 87 32.95 -29.34 15.38
CA GLY A 87 33.24 -27.99 14.91
C GLY A 87 33.94 -27.96 13.55
N VAL A 88 33.43 -27.16 12.62
CA VAL A 88 34.14 -26.79 11.38
C VAL A 88 34.97 -25.53 11.66
N PRO A 89 36.29 -25.53 11.38
CA PRO A 89 37.14 -24.36 11.64
C PRO A 89 36.91 -23.26 10.60
N VAL A 90 36.48 -22.09 11.04
CA VAL A 90 36.39 -20.87 10.22
C VAL A 90 37.75 -20.17 10.20
N GLN A 91 38.69 -20.69 9.42
CA GLN A 91 39.91 -19.98 9.00
C GLN A 91 40.22 -20.18 7.50
N GLY A 92 39.17 -20.16 6.66
CA GLY A 92 39.33 -20.35 5.20
C GLY A 92 38.71 -19.28 4.28
N VAL A 93 37.80 -18.41 4.76
CA VAL A 93 36.90 -17.67 3.83
C VAL A 93 36.99 -16.13 3.93
N LEU A 94 37.95 -15.57 4.66
CA LEU A 94 38.13 -14.10 4.73
C LEU A 94 39.57 -13.66 4.48
N ARG A 95 40.09 -13.94 3.28
CA ARG A 95 41.33 -13.32 2.78
C ARG A 95 41.16 -12.44 1.53
N GLY A 96 39.92 -12.10 1.17
CA GLY A 96 39.63 -11.37 -0.08
C GLY A 96 39.25 -9.89 0.07
N VAL A 97 38.86 -9.44 1.25
CA VAL A 97 38.28 -8.09 1.41
C VAL A 97 38.94 -7.43 2.59
N LEU A 98 39.99 -6.66 2.32
CA LEU A 98 40.46 -5.47 3.06
C LEU A 98 41.97 -5.30 2.80
N ARG A 99 42.31 -4.62 1.69
CA ARG A 99 43.43 -3.69 1.55
C ARG A 99 43.55 -3.24 0.08
N ARG A 100 43.31 -1.96 -0.18
CA ARG A 100 44.10 -1.17 -1.14
C ARG A 100 43.85 0.32 -0.86
N GLY A 101 44.92 1.01 -0.49
CA GLY A 101 44.95 2.44 -0.22
C GLY A 101 44.87 3.26 -1.50
N LEU A 102 44.33 4.47 -1.38
CA LEU A 102 44.41 5.53 -2.37
C LEU A 102 45.86 6.02 -2.52
N GLN A 103 46.31 6.17 -3.77
CA GLN A 103 47.43 7.03 -4.15
C GLN A 103 47.04 7.91 -5.34
N ASP A 104 47.01 9.20 -5.02
CA ASP A 104 47.22 10.44 -5.78
C ASP A 104 47.03 10.55 -7.30
N ALA A 105 46.44 11.69 -7.64
CA ALA A 105 46.31 12.26 -8.96
C ALA A 105 47.62 12.88 -9.47
N ALA A 106 47.97 12.59 -10.73
CA ALA A 106 48.86 13.43 -11.53
C ALA A 106 48.28 13.53 -12.95
N GLY A 107 47.97 14.75 -13.36
CA GLY A 107 47.42 15.04 -14.68
C GLY A 107 48.41 14.82 -15.81
N ARG A 108 47.89 14.50 -17.00
CA ARG A 108 48.52 14.87 -18.26
C ARG A 108 47.50 14.96 -19.39
N VAL A 109 47.55 16.12 -20.05
CA VAL A 109 46.85 16.52 -21.27
C VAL A 109 47.25 15.59 -22.42
N VAL A 110 46.26 15.07 -23.17
CA VAL A 110 46.50 14.33 -24.41
C VAL A 110 46.10 15.21 -25.59
N ARG A 111 47.11 15.69 -26.34
CA ARG A 111 46.96 16.26 -27.68
C ARG A 111 46.59 15.16 -28.67
N HIS A 112 45.59 15.42 -29.50
CA HIS A 112 45.26 14.60 -30.66
C HIS A 112 46.39 14.65 -31.70
N ARG A 113 46.84 13.49 -32.18
CA ARG A 113 47.59 13.36 -33.43
C ARG A 113 47.00 12.20 -34.24
N GLN A 114 46.62 12.48 -35.48
CA GLN A 114 46.14 11.49 -36.44
C GLN A 114 47.30 10.70 -37.04
N GLY A 115 47.08 9.41 -37.27
CA GLY A 115 47.86 8.60 -38.21
C GLY A 115 48.26 7.22 -37.68
N GLY A 116 47.92 6.16 -38.42
CA GLY A 116 48.75 4.94 -38.49
C GLY A 116 48.17 3.64 -37.95
N ARG A 117 47.45 2.93 -38.83
CA ARG A 117 47.37 1.46 -39.06
C ARG A 117 47.33 0.47 -37.88
N ALA A 118 46.30 -0.37 -37.95
CA ALA A 118 46.08 -1.60 -37.19
C ALA A 118 47.26 -2.58 -37.27
N ARG A 119 47.76 -2.99 -36.10
CA ARG A 119 48.20 -4.34 -35.72
C ARG A 119 48.79 -4.26 -34.30
N HIS A 120 48.31 -5.13 -33.41
CA HIS A 120 48.74 -5.35 -32.01
C HIS A 120 48.24 -4.36 -30.95
N LEU A 121 47.03 -4.59 -30.45
CA LEU A 121 46.63 -4.24 -29.08
C LEU A 121 46.66 -5.54 -28.24
N PRO A 122 47.32 -5.57 -27.07
CA PRO A 122 47.13 -6.68 -26.13
C PRO A 122 45.73 -6.58 -25.52
N GLN A 123 44.90 -7.60 -25.75
CA GLN A 123 43.62 -7.77 -25.08
C GLN A 123 43.86 -7.97 -23.58
N LEU A 124 43.56 -6.96 -22.77
CA LEU A 124 43.36 -7.13 -21.33
C LEU A 124 41.90 -7.53 -21.10
N GLY A 125 41.64 -8.82 -21.29
CA GLY A 125 40.40 -9.50 -20.87
C GLY A 125 40.78 -10.92 -20.42
N PRO A 126 40.15 -11.45 -19.36
CA PRO A 126 40.47 -12.80 -18.89
C PRO A 126 40.18 -13.85 -19.99
N PRO A 127 41.02 -14.89 -20.13
CA PRO A 127 40.75 -15.99 -21.05
C PRO A 127 39.64 -16.88 -20.46
N ASP A 128 38.68 -17.22 -21.31
CA ASP A 128 37.59 -18.19 -21.18
C ASP A 128 36.63 -18.08 -19.97
N PRO A 129 35.31 -17.90 -20.21
CA PRO A 129 34.32 -18.28 -19.22
C PRO A 129 34.30 -19.82 -19.10
N ALA A 130 34.19 -20.31 -17.86
CA ALA A 130 33.97 -21.71 -17.57
C ALA A 130 32.82 -22.29 -18.43
N ALA A 131 33.09 -23.47 -18.99
CA ALA A 131 32.20 -24.21 -19.87
C ALA A 131 31.05 -24.86 -19.09
N ASP A 132 30.14 -24.06 -18.55
CA ASP A 132 28.91 -24.54 -17.91
C ASP A 132 27.77 -23.51 -17.85
N LEU A 133 27.97 -22.27 -18.32
CA LEU A 133 26.86 -21.41 -18.69
C LEU A 133 26.48 -21.65 -20.14
N ARG A 134 25.74 -22.73 -20.38
CA ARG A 134 24.89 -22.82 -21.58
C ARG A 134 24.11 -21.52 -21.65
N ARG A 135 24.37 -20.70 -22.66
CA ARG A 135 23.49 -19.59 -23.05
C ARG A 135 22.14 -20.23 -23.29
N LEU A 136 21.29 -20.18 -22.27
CA LEU A 136 19.87 -20.45 -22.45
C LEU A 136 19.44 -19.51 -23.57
N PRO A 137 18.82 -20.01 -24.65
CA PRO A 137 18.25 -19.12 -25.64
C PRO A 137 17.39 -18.12 -24.88
N VAL A 138 17.51 -16.83 -25.22
CA VAL A 138 16.55 -15.82 -24.78
C VAL A 138 15.19 -16.41 -25.14
N ARG A 139 14.46 -16.89 -24.13
CA ARG A 139 13.16 -17.48 -24.34
C ARG A 139 12.35 -16.43 -25.08
N PRO A 140 11.62 -16.79 -26.16
CA PRO A 140 10.62 -15.88 -26.69
C PRO A 140 9.75 -15.42 -25.52
N ARG A 141 9.45 -14.12 -25.50
CA ARG A 141 8.54 -13.50 -24.53
C ARG A 141 7.34 -14.42 -24.36
N PRO A 142 6.97 -14.83 -23.13
CA PRO A 142 5.80 -15.68 -22.95
C PRO A 142 4.60 -14.98 -23.63
N PRO A 143 3.66 -15.74 -24.20
CA PRO A 143 2.41 -15.14 -24.68
C PRO A 143 1.81 -14.33 -23.52
N ALA A 144 1.13 -13.21 -23.84
CA ALA A 144 0.42 -12.40 -22.86
C ALA A 144 -0.40 -13.32 -21.94
N GLY A 145 0.03 -13.51 -20.68
CA GLY A 145 -0.29 -14.79 -20.04
C GLY A 145 -0.55 -14.77 -18.53
N LEU A 146 -0.26 -13.69 -17.82
CA LEU A 146 -0.81 -13.47 -16.48
C LEU A 146 -1.10 -11.98 -16.35
N THR A 147 -2.37 -11.65 -16.28
CA THR A 147 -2.81 -10.28 -16.02
C THR A 147 -2.80 -10.09 -14.52
N PRO A 148 -2.00 -9.16 -13.94
CA PRO A 148 -2.01 -8.92 -12.51
C PRO A 148 -3.43 -8.52 -12.12
N VAL A 149 -3.99 -9.27 -11.17
CA VAL A 149 -5.33 -9.05 -10.64
C VAL A 149 -5.19 -9.09 -9.14
N CYS A 150 -5.76 -8.10 -8.47
CA CYS A 150 -5.66 -7.95 -7.03
C CYS A 150 -6.67 -8.87 -6.33
N ARG A 151 -6.81 -8.71 -5.02
CA ARG A 151 -7.93 -9.23 -4.24
C ARG A 151 -8.50 -8.15 -3.39
N HIS A 152 -9.81 -8.12 -3.22
CA HIS A 152 -10.44 -7.19 -2.30
C HIS A 152 -11.56 -7.84 -1.49
N LEU A 153 -11.87 -7.20 -0.37
CA LEU A 153 -12.97 -7.55 0.52
C LEU A 153 -13.65 -6.27 1.00
N GLY A 154 -14.97 -6.23 0.90
CA GLY A 154 -15.87 -5.27 1.49
C GLY A 154 -16.69 -5.93 2.59
N TYR A 155 -16.84 -5.28 3.73
CA TYR A 155 -17.72 -5.72 4.81
C TYR A 155 -18.54 -4.55 5.31
N LEU A 156 -19.79 -4.83 5.66
CA LEU A 156 -20.68 -3.88 6.31
C LEU A 156 -21.57 -4.65 7.30
N GLY A 157 -21.58 -4.29 8.58
CA GLY A 157 -22.35 -5.01 9.60
C GLY A 157 -22.05 -4.61 11.04
N PRO A 158 -22.34 -5.50 12.01
CA PRO A 158 -21.93 -5.34 13.40
C PRO A 158 -20.41 -5.19 13.55
N ALA A 159 -19.98 -4.57 14.65
CA ALA A 159 -18.56 -4.36 14.87
C ALA A 159 -17.80 -5.68 15.09
N VAL A 160 -16.92 -6.07 14.16
CA VAL A 160 -16.07 -7.27 14.25
C VAL A 160 -14.59 -6.91 14.22
N PRO A 161 -13.70 -7.71 14.84
CA PRO A 161 -12.26 -7.55 14.67
C PRO A 161 -11.85 -7.59 13.20
N LEU A 162 -10.93 -6.72 12.78
CA LEU A 162 -10.39 -6.77 11.40
C LEU A 162 -9.72 -8.12 11.12
N ALA A 163 -9.10 -8.74 12.13
CA ALA A 163 -8.48 -10.06 12.00
C ALA A 163 -9.50 -11.14 11.59
N ASP A 164 -10.72 -11.08 12.11
CA ASP A 164 -11.77 -12.07 11.84
C ASP A 164 -12.29 -11.99 10.39
N LEU A 165 -12.08 -10.87 9.72
CA LEU A 165 -12.40 -10.68 8.30
C LEU A 165 -11.20 -10.95 7.38
N LEU A 166 -10.02 -10.45 7.77
CA LEU A 166 -8.89 -10.28 6.84
C LEU A 166 -7.78 -11.31 7.03
N LEU A 167 -7.68 -11.94 8.20
CA LEU A 167 -6.53 -12.79 8.58
C LEU A 167 -6.93 -14.21 8.96
N ALA A 168 -7.88 -14.34 9.89
CA ALA A 168 -8.24 -15.60 10.53
C ALA A 168 -8.98 -16.61 9.63
N PRO A 169 -9.87 -16.19 8.70
CA PRO A 169 -10.58 -17.15 7.86
C PRO A 169 -9.62 -18.04 7.04
N PRO A 170 -9.99 -19.30 6.77
CA PRO A 170 -9.11 -20.25 6.08
C PRO A 170 -8.71 -19.80 4.67
N HIS A 171 -9.59 -19.07 4.00
CA HIS A 171 -9.39 -18.45 2.68
C HIS A 171 -9.38 -16.91 2.78
N SER A 172 -8.91 -16.37 3.92
CA SER A 172 -8.85 -14.93 4.18
C SER A 172 -8.08 -14.13 3.12
N LEU A 173 -8.24 -12.81 3.13
CA LEU A 173 -7.46 -11.92 2.26
C LEU A 173 -5.94 -12.11 2.45
N LEU A 174 -5.50 -12.41 3.67
CA LEU A 174 -4.12 -12.84 3.94
C LEU A 174 -3.77 -14.12 3.17
N ARG A 175 -4.60 -15.17 3.22
CA ARG A 175 -4.37 -16.41 2.45
C ARG A 175 -4.33 -16.12 0.96
N GLN A 176 -5.30 -15.39 0.45
CA GLN A 176 -5.42 -14.99 -0.96
C GLN A 176 -4.23 -14.13 -1.42
N SER A 177 -3.49 -13.50 -0.49
CA SER A 177 -2.30 -12.75 -0.87
C SER A 177 -1.16 -13.63 -1.41
N TYR A 178 -1.03 -14.88 -0.95
CA TYR A 178 0.01 -15.82 -1.40
C TYR A 178 -0.51 -17.11 -2.03
N ALA A 179 -1.78 -17.46 -1.83
CA ALA A 179 -2.42 -18.65 -2.36
C ALA A 179 -3.90 -18.37 -2.73
N PRO A 180 -4.17 -17.45 -3.68
CA PRO A 180 -5.52 -17.26 -4.22
C PRO A 180 -5.97 -18.49 -5.02
N GLN A 181 -7.27 -18.79 -5.04
CA GLN A 181 -7.81 -19.99 -5.70
C GLN A 181 -8.40 -19.69 -7.09
N ASP A 182 -9.05 -18.53 -7.27
CA ASP A 182 -9.68 -18.13 -8.55
C ASP A 182 -9.16 -16.79 -9.10
N MET A 183 -7.95 -16.78 -9.67
CA MET A 183 -7.36 -15.61 -10.35
C MET A 183 -7.84 -15.41 -11.80
N ARG A 184 -8.77 -16.23 -12.32
CA ARG A 184 -9.23 -16.20 -13.72
C ARG A 184 -8.08 -16.13 -14.73
N HIS A 185 -7.07 -17.00 -14.58
CA HIS A 185 -5.84 -17.00 -15.39
C HIS A 185 -5.03 -15.68 -15.32
N GLY A 186 -5.29 -14.87 -14.28
CA GLY A 186 -4.49 -13.71 -13.91
C GLY A 186 -3.26 -14.09 -13.08
N GLY A 187 -2.65 -13.11 -12.40
CA GLY A 187 -1.44 -13.29 -11.58
C GLY A 187 -1.45 -14.52 -10.66
N THR A 188 -0.28 -14.92 -10.17
CA THR A 188 -0.16 -16.07 -9.24
C THR A 188 -0.17 -15.66 -7.77
N ILE A 189 0.11 -14.38 -7.49
CA ILE A 189 0.33 -13.87 -6.14
C ILE A 189 -0.01 -12.37 -6.05
N ASN A 190 -0.43 -11.92 -4.86
CA ASN A 190 -0.71 -10.51 -4.53
C ASN A 190 0.29 -10.00 -3.49
N ALA A 191 1.54 -9.80 -3.91
CA ALA A 191 2.67 -9.48 -3.03
C ALA A 191 3.12 -8.00 -3.06
N ASP A 192 2.55 -7.18 -3.95
CA ASP A 192 3.05 -5.83 -4.28
C ASP A 192 2.49 -4.74 -3.37
N GLY A 193 1.93 -5.14 -2.23
CA GLY A 193 1.31 -4.28 -1.25
C GLY A 193 -0.05 -4.78 -0.80
N PHE A 194 -0.57 -4.14 0.24
CA PHE A 194 -1.93 -4.35 0.72
C PHE A 194 -2.44 -3.09 1.42
N GLY A 195 -3.73 -3.03 1.68
CA GLY A 195 -4.30 -2.04 2.57
C GLY A 195 -5.65 -2.45 3.12
N ALA A 196 -6.02 -1.83 4.22
CA ALA A 196 -7.33 -1.92 4.85
C ALA A 196 -7.79 -0.52 5.22
N GLY A 197 -8.99 -0.18 4.81
CA GLY A 197 -9.73 0.99 5.26
C GLY A 197 -10.94 0.52 6.06
N TRP A 198 -11.24 1.18 7.17
CA TRP A 198 -12.35 0.76 8.03
C TRP A 198 -12.96 1.92 8.81
N PHE A 199 -14.20 1.70 9.24
CA PHE A 199 -14.95 2.60 10.11
C PHE A 199 -14.99 1.99 11.50
N ALA A 200 -14.46 2.72 12.48
CA ALA A 200 -14.58 2.33 13.88
C ALA A 200 -16.04 2.50 14.33
N PRO A 201 -16.51 1.75 15.34
CA PRO A 201 -17.89 1.86 15.81
C PRO A 201 -18.23 3.29 16.24
N GLY A 202 -19.27 3.88 15.61
CA GLY A 202 -19.71 5.24 15.86
C GLY A 202 -19.02 6.32 15.01
N GLU A 203 -17.99 5.97 14.25
CA GLU A 203 -17.25 6.91 13.41
C GLU A 203 -17.79 6.95 11.97
N LYS A 204 -17.83 8.16 11.40
CA LYS A 204 -18.24 8.40 10.00
C LYS A 204 -17.05 8.60 9.04
N ALA A 205 -15.85 8.78 9.58
CA ALA A 205 -14.63 8.90 8.78
C ALA A 205 -13.82 7.60 8.84
N PRO A 206 -13.35 7.06 7.69
CA PRO A 206 -12.56 5.85 7.70
C PRO A 206 -11.13 6.12 8.13
N VAL A 207 -10.54 5.14 8.80
CA VAL A 207 -9.08 5.04 8.98
C VAL A 207 -8.52 4.18 7.86
N ARG A 208 -7.31 4.48 7.39
CA ARG A 208 -6.60 3.66 6.40
C ARG A 208 -5.24 3.22 6.91
N TYR A 209 -4.92 1.96 6.67
CA TYR A 209 -3.59 1.38 6.80
C TYR A 209 -3.19 0.77 5.45
N ARG A 210 -2.10 1.25 4.85
CA ARG A 210 -1.60 0.78 3.54
C ARG A 210 -0.13 0.46 3.66
N ARG A 211 0.36 -0.52 2.90
CA ARG A 211 1.78 -0.86 2.81
C ARG A 211 2.13 -1.31 1.39
N ALA A 212 3.42 -1.14 1.04
CA ALA A 212 4.05 -1.69 -0.16
C ALA A 212 4.92 -2.92 0.16
N VAL A 213 4.45 -3.77 1.06
CA VAL A 213 5.08 -5.07 1.40
C VAL A 213 4.03 -6.17 1.29
N PRO A 214 4.42 -7.43 1.12
CA PRO A 214 3.46 -8.53 1.13
C PRO A 214 2.72 -8.61 2.47
N MET A 215 1.41 -8.82 2.43
CA MET A 215 0.54 -8.78 3.63
C MET A 215 1.00 -9.75 4.73
N TRP A 216 1.49 -10.93 4.36
CA TRP A 216 1.96 -11.96 5.30
C TRP A 216 3.25 -11.60 6.05
N THR A 217 3.93 -10.52 5.68
CA THR A 217 5.17 -10.08 6.33
C THR A 217 4.95 -9.02 7.40
N ASP A 218 3.75 -8.41 7.47
CA ASP A 218 3.47 -7.29 8.38
C ASP A 218 2.84 -7.76 9.70
N SER A 219 3.71 -8.07 10.68
CA SER A 219 3.28 -8.41 12.04
C SER A 219 2.65 -7.25 12.81
N GLY A 220 2.96 -6.01 12.41
CA GLY A 220 2.35 -4.80 12.96
C GLY A 220 0.87 -4.73 12.58
N PHE A 221 0.57 -4.98 11.30
CA PHE A 221 -0.82 -5.08 10.83
C PHE A 221 -1.57 -6.23 11.49
N ALA A 222 -0.94 -7.40 11.65
CA ALA A 222 -1.57 -8.52 12.36
C ALA A 222 -1.99 -8.15 13.80
N SER A 223 -1.11 -7.45 14.52
CA SER A 223 -1.38 -6.98 15.89
C SER A 223 -2.48 -5.90 15.92
N LEU A 224 -2.42 -4.95 14.99
CA LEU A 224 -3.43 -3.89 14.84
C LEU A 224 -4.80 -4.49 14.53
N ALA A 225 -4.87 -5.44 13.59
CA ALA A 225 -6.11 -6.04 13.14
C ALA A 225 -6.80 -6.85 14.24
N ALA A 226 -6.03 -7.49 15.13
CA ALA A 226 -6.57 -8.19 16.29
C ALA A 226 -7.17 -7.24 17.35
N ALA A 227 -6.58 -6.04 17.50
CA ALA A 227 -7.03 -5.04 18.48
C ALA A 227 -8.12 -4.09 17.97
N THR A 228 -8.40 -4.09 16.66
CA THR A 228 -9.26 -3.10 16.01
C THR A 228 -10.58 -3.71 15.59
N ARG A 229 -11.70 -3.13 16.04
CA ARG A 229 -13.06 -3.49 15.57
C ARG A 229 -13.55 -2.50 14.52
N ALA A 230 -14.34 -3.00 13.57
CA ALA A 230 -14.89 -2.21 12.49
C ALA A 230 -16.34 -2.60 12.17
N THR A 231 -17.17 -1.61 11.86
CA THR A 231 -18.55 -1.80 11.35
C THR A 231 -18.62 -1.81 9.83
N ALA A 232 -17.62 -1.26 9.16
CA ALA A 232 -17.45 -1.33 7.72
C ALA A 232 -15.97 -1.38 7.35
N VAL A 233 -15.63 -2.14 6.31
CA VAL A 233 -14.26 -2.38 5.85
C VAL A 233 -14.21 -2.42 4.33
N VAL A 234 -13.18 -1.82 3.74
CA VAL A 234 -12.72 -2.13 2.39
C VAL A 234 -11.22 -2.44 2.47
N ALA A 235 -10.83 -3.63 2.06
CA ALA A 235 -9.44 -4.08 2.10
C ALA A 235 -9.02 -4.68 0.76
N ALA A 236 -7.71 -4.63 0.46
CA ALA A 236 -7.17 -5.19 -0.75
C ALA A 236 -5.74 -5.72 -0.58
N ALA A 237 -5.42 -6.80 -1.30
CA ALA A 237 -4.07 -7.29 -1.53
C ALA A 237 -3.71 -7.07 -3.00
N ARG A 238 -2.52 -6.51 -3.28
CA ARG A 238 -2.16 -5.97 -4.59
C ARG A 238 -1.27 -6.92 -5.39
N SER A 239 -1.61 -7.12 -6.66
CA SER A 239 -0.73 -7.67 -7.70
C SER A 239 -0.51 -6.57 -8.73
N ALA A 240 0.66 -5.94 -8.74
CA ALA A 240 0.93 -4.77 -9.55
C ALA A 240 1.12 -5.15 -11.02
N THR A 241 0.56 -4.33 -11.91
CA THR A 241 0.85 -4.47 -13.34
C THR A 241 2.32 -4.16 -13.59
N VAL A 242 2.99 -4.99 -14.39
CA VAL A 242 4.41 -4.83 -14.71
C VAL A 242 4.68 -3.41 -15.24
N GLY A 243 5.63 -2.72 -14.62
CA GLY A 243 5.98 -1.33 -14.95
C GLY A 243 5.26 -0.26 -14.12
N MET A 244 4.22 -0.61 -13.37
CA MET A 244 3.59 0.31 -12.41
C MET A 244 4.41 0.43 -11.11
N PRO A 245 4.32 1.57 -10.40
CA PRO A 245 5.02 1.76 -9.14
C PRO A 245 4.53 0.80 -8.05
N VAL A 246 5.47 0.27 -7.27
CA VAL A 246 5.23 -0.51 -6.05
C VAL A 246 5.51 0.39 -4.85
N VAL A 247 4.51 1.20 -4.51
CA VAL A 247 4.57 2.21 -3.44
C VAL A 247 3.29 2.17 -2.62
N GLU A 248 3.36 2.63 -1.37
CA GLU A 248 2.25 2.53 -0.42
C GLU A 248 0.97 3.23 -0.93
N THR A 249 1.14 4.37 -1.58
CA THR A 249 0.03 5.15 -2.12
C THR A 249 -0.66 4.47 -3.31
N ALA A 250 -0.01 3.52 -3.97
CA ALA A 250 -0.60 2.74 -5.05
C ALA A 250 -1.46 1.55 -4.54
N SER A 251 -1.41 1.23 -3.24
CA SER A 251 -2.24 0.19 -2.63
C SER A 251 -3.65 0.71 -2.35
N ALA A 252 -4.66 -0.09 -2.70
CA ALA A 252 -6.03 0.15 -2.27
C ALA A 252 -6.19 -0.16 -0.76
N PRO A 253 -7.17 0.45 -0.06
CA PRO A 253 -8.15 1.36 -0.62
C PRO A 253 -7.66 2.82 -0.79
N PHE A 254 -8.09 3.43 -1.89
CA PHE A 254 -8.11 4.88 -2.06
C PHE A 254 -9.26 5.47 -1.25
N ALA A 255 -9.20 6.76 -0.89
CA ALA A 255 -10.26 7.35 -0.08
C ALA A 255 -10.44 8.86 -0.29
N GLU A 256 -11.66 9.31 -0.03
CA GLU A 256 -12.03 10.71 0.12
C GLU A 256 -13.32 10.84 0.92
N GLY A 257 -13.32 11.68 1.95
CA GLY A 257 -14.45 11.80 2.86
C GLY A 257 -14.79 10.45 3.50
N SER A 258 -16.05 10.03 3.38
CA SER A 258 -16.55 8.74 3.86
C SER A 258 -16.41 7.60 2.85
N TRP A 259 -15.72 7.79 1.72
CA TRP A 259 -15.61 6.76 0.68
C TRP A 259 -14.26 6.05 0.73
N LEU A 260 -14.32 4.73 0.59
CA LEU A 260 -13.19 3.84 0.34
C LEU A 260 -13.38 3.17 -1.02
N PHE A 261 -12.31 3.06 -1.80
CA PHE A 261 -12.37 2.48 -3.15
C PHE A 261 -11.22 1.52 -3.43
N SER A 262 -11.53 0.40 -4.07
CA SER A 262 -10.60 -0.61 -4.54
C SER A 262 -10.89 -1.01 -5.98
N HIS A 263 -9.84 -1.30 -6.75
CA HIS A 263 -9.93 -1.88 -8.08
C HIS A 263 -9.16 -3.19 -8.08
N ASN A 264 -9.86 -4.27 -8.39
CA ASN A 264 -9.29 -5.57 -8.70
C ASN A 264 -9.36 -5.79 -10.22
N GLY A 265 -8.26 -5.51 -10.90
CA GLY A 265 -8.17 -5.78 -12.32
C GLY A 265 -7.05 -5.01 -12.99
N VAL A 266 -7.26 -4.72 -14.28
CA VAL A 266 -6.34 -3.97 -15.11
C VAL A 266 -7.14 -3.18 -16.14
N VAL A 267 -6.67 -1.97 -16.47
CA VAL A 267 -7.12 -1.23 -17.64
C VAL A 267 -6.18 -1.54 -18.81
N ARG A 268 -6.70 -2.16 -19.88
CA ARG A 268 -5.92 -2.49 -21.08
C ARG A 268 -5.54 -1.23 -21.84
N GLY A 269 -4.33 -1.21 -22.40
CA GLY A 269 -3.82 -0.03 -23.11
C GLY A 269 -3.51 1.16 -22.21
N TRP A 270 -3.44 0.97 -20.89
CA TRP A 270 -3.04 2.02 -19.94
C TRP A 270 -1.65 2.59 -20.28
N PRO A 271 -1.46 3.92 -20.23
CA PRO A 271 -2.46 4.95 -19.92
C PRO A 271 -3.26 5.47 -21.13
N ASP A 272 -2.80 5.19 -22.35
CA ASP A 272 -3.29 5.84 -23.57
C ASP A 272 -4.78 5.61 -23.83
N SER A 273 -5.27 4.40 -23.55
CA SER A 273 -6.68 4.01 -23.78
C SER A 273 -7.70 4.84 -23.01
N VAL A 274 -7.32 5.40 -21.86
CA VAL A 274 -8.21 6.18 -20.98
C VAL A 274 -7.84 7.66 -20.94
N SER A 275 -6.94 8.11 -21.81
CA SER A 275 -6.49 9.50 -21.89
C SER A 275 -7.63 10.50 -22.15
N LEU A 276 -8.62 10.14 -22.99
CA LEU A 276 -9.81 10.97 -23.24
C LEU A 276 -10.71 11.09 -21.99
N LEU A 277 -10.85 10.01 -21.22
CA LEU A 277 -11.61 10.05 -19.97
C LEU A 277 -10.89 10.91 -18.92
N ALA A 278 -9.56 10.81 -18.85
CA ALA A 278 -8.72 11.60 -17.95
C ALA A 278 -8.82 13.11 -18.24
N GLN A 279 -8.99 13.52 -19.50
CA GLN A 279 -9.14 14.94 -19.88
C GLN A 279 -10.38 15.62 -19.28
N ARG A 280 -11.38 14.85 -18.85
CA ARG A 280 -12.57 15.40 -18.19
C ARG A 280 -12.33 15.75 -16.73
N LEU A 281 -11.24 15.28 -16.13
CA LEU A 281 -10.90 15.56 -14.75
C LEU A 281 -10.20 16.93 -14.62
N PRO A 282 -10.42 17.67 -13.51
CA PRO A 282 -9.60 18.82 -13.18
C PRO A 282 -8.12 18.44 -13.18
N VAL A 283 -7.26 19.28 -13.76
CA VAL A 283 -5.80 19.05 -13.77
C VAL A 283 -5.25 18.85 -12.36
N THR A 284 -5.82 19.55 -11.37
CA THR A 284 -5.48 19.39 -9.95
C THR A 284 -5.69 17.95 -9.45
N ASP A 285 -6.75 17.27 -9.90
CA ASP A 285 -7.02 15.89 -9.51
C ASP A 285 -6.02 14.92 -10.15
N LEU A 286 -5.52 15.22 -11.36
CA LEU A 286 -4.52 14.43 -12.07
C LEU A 286 -3.12 14.55 -11.44
N ILE A 287 -2.69 15.77 -11.08
CA ILE A 287 -1.36 15.98 -10.46
C ILE A 287 -1.31 15.54 -8.99
N THR A 288 -2.46 15.34 -8.35
CA THR A 288 -2.59 14.87 -6.96
C THR A 288 -3.09 13.43 -6.86
N LEU A 289 -3.01 12.66 -7.94
CA LEU A 289 -3.26 11.21 -7.88
C LEU A 289 -2.34 10.56 -6.84
N ASP A 290 -2.91 9.66 -6.04
CA ASP A 290 -2.16 8.89 -5.03
C ASP A 290 -0.93 8.19 -5.65
N ALA A 291 -1.09 7.66 -6.86
CA ALA A 291 -0.01 7.08 -7.66
C ALA A 291 -0.36 7.14 -9.16
N PRO A 292 0.62 7.11 -10.08
CA PRO A 292 0.37 7.00 -11.51
C PRO A 292 -0.01 5.55 -11.90
N THR A 293 -1.17 5.09 -11.44
CA THR A 293 -1.74 3.77 -11.75
C THR A 293 -3.13 3.91 -12.34
N ASP A 294 -3.57 2.88 -13.05
CA ASP A 294 -4.93 2.78 -13.58
C ASP A 294 -5.98 2.85 -12.45
N ALA A 295 -5.77 2.10 -11.36
CA ALA A 295 -6.65 2.10 -10.20
C ALA A 295 -6.82 3.51 -9.58
N ALA A 296 -5.75 4.32 -9.54
CA ALA A 296 -5.82 5.68 -9.03
C ALA A 296 -6.59 6.62 -9.97
N LEU A 297 -6.46 6.46 -11.30
CA LEU A 297 -7.27 7.21 -12.26
C LEU A 297 -8.75 6.80 -12.16
N LEU A 298 -9.05 5.50 -12.05
CA LEU A 298 -10.42 5.01 -11.87
C LEU A 298 -11.04 5.63 -10.62
N TRP A 299 -10.28 5.68 -9.51
CA TRP A 299 -10.72 6.39 -8.31
C TRP A 299 -10.99 7.86 -8.58
N ALA A 300 -10.11 8.55 -9.32
CA ALA A 300 -10.30 9.96 -9.64
C ALA A 300 -11.56 10.21 -10.48
N LEU A 301 -11.89 9.32 -11.42
CA LEU A 301 -13.13 9.38 -12.20
C LEU A 301 -14.39 9.15 -11.34
N VAL A 302 -14.31 8.24 -10.37
CA VAL A 302 -15.41 7.98 -9.41
C VAL A 302 -15.60 9.16 -8.46
N ARG A 303 -14.53 9.60 -7.77
CA ARG A 303 -14.62 10.69 -6.78
C ARG A 303 -15.08 12.01 -7.41
N HIS A 304 -14.73 12.27 -8.67
CA HIS A 304 -15.20 13.44 -9.40
C HIS A 304 -16.73 13.45 -9.54
N ARG A 305 -17.34 12.30 -9.87
CA ARG A 305 -18.80 12.15 -9.94
C ARG A 305 -19.49 12.24 -8.58
N LEU A 306 -18.90 11.61 -7.58
CA LEU A 306 -19.42 11.68 -6.21
C LEU A 306 -19.41 13.11 -5.68
N ARG A 307 -18.36 13.90 -5.95
CA ARG A 307 -18.31 15.34 -5.64
C ARG A 307 -19.38 16.14 -6.36
N ALA A 308 -19.76 15.73 -7.57
CA ALA A 308 -20.84 16.35 -8.34
C ALA A 308 -22.23 15.96 -7.84
N GLY A 309 -22.34 15.11 -6.81
CA GLY A 309 -23.61 14.69 -6.21
C GLY A 309 -24.30 13.55 -6.96
N GLN A 310 -23.61 12.87 -7.87
CA GLN A 310 -24.16 11.69 -8.54
C GLN A 310 -24.33 10.54 -7.53
N ASP A 311 -25.40 9.75 -7.72
CA ASP A 311 -25.61 8.52 -6.94
C ASP A 311 -24.40 7.58 -7.05
N PRO A 312 -23.95 6.95 -5.96
CA PRO A 312 -22.76 6.09 -5.96
C PRO A 312 -22.87 4.85 -6.87
N VAL A 313 -24.06 4.28 -7.04
CA VAL A 313 -24.27 3.14 -7.94
C VAL A 313 -24.13 3.61 -9.38
N ASP A 314 -24.80 4.71 -9.73
CA ASP A 314 -24.71 5.31 -11.06
C ASP A 314 -23.28 5.77 -11.39
N ALA A 315 -22.55 6.29 -10.39
CA ALA A 315 -21.18 6.75 -10.57
C ALA A 315 -20.23 5.58 -10.91
N ILE A 316 -20.39 4.44 -10.22
CA ILE A 316 -19.60 3.23 -10.49
C ILE A 316 -19.97 2.63 -11.84
N GLU A 317 -21.27 2.50 -12.14
CA GLU A 317 -21.74 1.99 -13.43
C GLU A 317 -21.24 2.84 -14.60
N ALA A 318 -21.37 4.17 -14.52
CA ALA A 318 -20.92 5.07 -15.57
C ALA A 318 -19.40 4.98 -15.80
N VAL A 319 -18.59 4.97 -14.74
CA VAL A 319 -17.13 4.82 -14.86
C VAL A 319 -16.78 3.47 -15.48
N MET A 320 -17.41 2.39 -15.01
CA MET A 320 -17.15 1.05 -15.52
C MET A 320 -17.47 0.99 -17.03
N LEU A 321 -18.67 1.39 -17.45
CA LEU A 321 -19.11 1.33 -18.85
C LEU A 321 -18.24 2.18 -19.78
N GLU A 322 -17.90 3.41 -19.38
CA GLU A 322 -17.03 4.28 -20.16
C GLU A 322 -15.63 3.71 -20.33
N VAL A 323 -15.06 3.12 -19.27
CA VAL A 323 -13.74 2.51 -19.32
C VAL A 323 -13.77 1.20 -20.11
N ALA A 324 -14.82 0.40 -20.00
CA ALA A 324 -14.99 -0.80 -20.81
C ALA A 324 -15.09 -0.47 -22.30
N ALA A 325 -15.75 0.64 -22.66
CA ALA A 325 -15.81 1.13 -24.04
C ALA A 325 -14.47 1.68 -24.54
N ALA A 326 -13.76 2.45 -23.71
CA ALA A 326 -12.48 3.08 -24.08
C ALA A 326 -11.30 2.09 -24.08
N ALA A 327 -11.36 1.08 -23.22
CA ALA A 327 -10.35 0.05 -23.02
C ALA A 327 -10.99 -1.35 -22.99
N PRO A 328 -11.41 -1.89 -24.15
CA PRO A 328 -11.95 -3.25 -24.25
C PRO A 328 -11.00 -4.29 -23.62
N ASP A 329 -11.56 -5.42 -23.18
CA ASP A 329 -10.85 -6.53 -22.51
C ASP A 329 -10.18 -6.17 -21.16
N SER A 330 -10.55 -5.02 -20.58
CA SER A 330 -10.18 -4.63 -19.22
C SER A 330 -10.92 -5.46 -18.17
N ARG A 331 -10.24 -5.71 -17.04
CA ARG A 331 -10.85 -6.31 -15.85
C ARG A 331 -11.19 -5.19 -14.88
N LEU A 332 -12.46 -5.07 -14.54
CA LEU A 332 -12.99 -3.88 -13.87
C LEU A 332 -13.83 -4.26 -12.65
N ASN A 333 -13.32 -5.12 -11.76
CA ASN A 333 -13.97 -5.32 -10.46
C ASN A 333 -13.66 -4.13 -9.57
N LEU A 334 -14.59 -3.20 -9.50
CA LEU A 334 -14.56 -2.03 -8.64
C LEU A 334 -15.23 -2.42 -7.33
N LEU A 335 -14.78 -1.83 -6.22
CA LEU A 335 -15.42 -1.94 -4.92
C LEU A 335 -15.34 -0.57 -4.24
N LEU A 336 -16.48 0.09 -4.15
CA LEU A 336 -16.71 1.32 -3.41
C LEU A 336 -17.45 0.98 -2.12
N GLY A 337 -17.08 1.62 -1.01
CA GLY A 337 -17.76 1.41 0.25
C GLY A 337 -17.69 2.60 1.21
N ASN A 338 -18.71 2.74 2.03
CA ASN A 338 -18.74 3.61 3.21
C ASN A 338 -19.32 2.83 4.41
N ASP A 339 -19.80 3.51 5.45
CA ASP A 339 -20.37 2.89 6.65
C ASP A 339 -21.83 2.43 6.51
N GLU A 340 -22.42 2.56 5.32
CA GLU A 340 -23.84 2.30 5.03
C GLU A 340 -24.09 1.49 3.75
N LEU A 341 -23.16 1.55 2.78
CA LEU A 341 -23.31 1.01 1.43
C LEU A 341 -22.00 0.41 0.94
N LEU A 342 -22.11 -0.75 0.28
CA LEU A 342 -21.09 -1.30 -0.62
C LEU A 342 -21.63 -1.30 -2.05
N VAL A 343 -20.83 -0.87 -3.02
CA VAL A 343 -21.10 -0.98 -4.46
C VAL A 343 -19.92 -1.70 -5.11
N ALA A 344 -20.17 -2.77 -5.86
CA ALA A 344 -19.11 -3.54 -6.49
C ALA A 344 -19.51 -4.02 -7.88
N THR A 345 -18.53 -4.23 -8.75
CA THR A 345 -18.77 -4.78 -10.10
C THR A 345 -18.07 -6.12 -10.27
N ALA A 346 -18.73 -7.04 -10.98
CA ALA A 346 -18.14 -8.24 -11.54
C ALA A 346 -17.96 -8.01 -13.04
N TRP A 347 -16.71 -7.89 -13.49
CA TRP A 347 -16.36 -7.61 -14.87
C TRP A 347 -15.05 -8.30 -15.26
N TRP A 348 -15.19 -9.46 -15.93
CA TRP A 348 -14.11 -10.36 -16.34
C TRP A 348 -13.25 -10.90 -15.18
N HIS A 349 -13.76 -10.85 -13.95
CA HIS A 349 -13.10 -11.39 -12.76
C HIS A 349 -14.12 -11.85 -11.71
N SER A 350 -13.74 -12.83 -10.88
CA SER A 350 -14.55 -13.34 -9.79
C SER A 350 -14.93 -12.29 -8.75
N LEU A 351 -16.20 -12.34 -8.34
CA LEU A 351 -16.76 -11.59 -7.22
C LEU A 351 -17.85 -12.45 -6.58
N TRP A 352 -17.94 -12.39 -5.26
CA TRP A 352 -18.86 -13.15 -4.44
C TRP A 352 -19.48 -12.22 -3.40
N VAL A 353 -20.72 -12.51 -3.02
CA VAL A 353 -21.43 -11.81 -1.96
C VAL A 353 -22.00 -12.82 -0.96
N ARG A 354 -21.92 -12.49 0.32
CA ARG A 354 -22.54 -13.25 1.41
C ARG A 354 -23.41 -12.31 2.26
N PRO A 355 -24.74 -12.37 2.10
CA PRO A 355 -25.66 -11.78 3.07
C PRO A 355 -25.56 -12.53 4.41
N GLY A 356 -25.65 -11.80 5.51
CA GLY A 356 -25.70 -12.35 6.86
C GLY A 356 -26.66 -11.56 7.76
N PRO A 357 -26.87 -11.98 9.02
CA PRO A 357 -27.79 -11.30 9.93
C PRO A 357 -27.34 -9.86 10.24
N GLY A 358 -27.96 -8.88 9.56
CA GLY A 358 -27.60 -7.46 9.67
C GLY A 358 -26.21 -7.13 9.11
N ALA A 359 -25.67 -7.98 8.24
CA ALA A 359 -24.34 -7.82 7.67
C ALA A 359 -24.30 -8.26 6.20
N VAL A 360 -23.33 -7.75 5.47
CA VAL A 360 -22.98 -8.23 4.13
C VAL A 360 -21.46 -8.23 3.97
N THR A 361 -20.95 -9.26 3.31
CA THR A 361 -19.57 -9.31 2.84
C THR A 361 -19.56 -9.44 1.33
N VAL A 362 -18.74 -8.64 0.65
CA VAL A 362 -18.44 -8.77 -0.78
C VAL A 362 -16.95 -9.07 -0.91
N ALA A 363 -16.56 -10.09 -1.65
CA ALA A 363 -15.15 -10.46 -1.78
C ALA A 363 -14.83 -10.98 -3.17
N SER A 364 -13.56 -10.88 -3.58
CA SER A 364 -13.11 -11.48 -4.84
C SER A 364 -13.27 -13.02 -4.84
N GLU A 365 -13.07 -13.64 -3.67
CA GLU A 365 -13.26 -15.07 -3.43
C GLU A 365 -13.87 -15.26 -2.03
N PRO A 366 -14.69 -16.30 -1.80
CA PRO A 366 -15.16 -16.65 -0.46
C PRO A 366 -13.99 -16.78 0.52
N ILE A 367 -14.15 -16.26 1.73
CA ILE A 367 -13.09 -16.32 2.77
C ILE A 367 -13.16 -17.59 3.63
N ASP A 368 -14.26 -18.32 3.51
CA ASP A 368 -14.61 -19.54 4.22
C ASP A 368 -15.57 -20.39 3.37
N ASP A 369 -15.90 -21.60 3.83
CA ASP A 369 -16.78 -22.55 3.15
C ASP A 369 -18.27 -22.32 3.49
N ASP A 370 -18.64 -21.12 3.92
CA ASP A 370 -20.03 -20.81 4.30
C ASP A 370 -20.96 -20.96 3.08
N PRO A 371 -22.02 -21.79 3.14
CA PRO A 371 -22.92 -22.01 2.02
C PRO A 371 -23.74 -20.77 1.62
N ALA A 372 -23.75 -19.70 2.44
CA ALA A 372 -24.42 -18.45 2.12
C ALA A 372 -23.65 -17.59 1.09
N TRP A 373 -22.43 -17.96 0.70
CA TRP A 373 -21.72 -17.30 -0.40
C TRP A 373 -22.42 -17.54 -1.74
N VAL A 374 -22.72 -16.45 -2.42
CA VAL A 374 -23.33 -16.43 -3.76
C VAL A 374 -22.35 -15.82 -4.75
N ALA A 375 -22.06 -16.54 -5.83
CA ALA A 375 -21.26 -16.00 -6.92
C ALA A 375 -22.04 -14.90 -7.63
N VAL A 376 -21.39 -13.75 -7.83
CA VAL A 376 -21.97 -12.66 -8.61
C VAL A 376 -21.77 -13.01 -10.10
N PRO A 377 -22.83 -12.99 -10.92
CA PRO A 377 -22.70 -13.20 -12.36
C PRO A 377 -21.74 -12.17 -12.97
N ASP A 378 -20.99 -12.56 -14.00
CA ASP A 378 -20.15 -11.62 -14.72
C ASP A 378 -21.02 -10.53 -15.39
N HIS A 379 -20.41 -9.39 -15.70
CA HIS A 379 -21.08 -8.19 -16.21
C HIS A 379 -22.26 -7.75 -15.34
N SER A 380 -22.05 -7.70 -14.02
CA SER A 380 -23.08 -7.29 -13.06
C SER A 380 -22.55 -6.26 -12.07
N ILE A 381 -23.46 -5.45 -11.55
CA ILE A 381 -23.23 -4.55 -10.41
C ILE A 381 -23.99 -5.09 -9.20
N VAL A 382 -23.33 -5.05 -8.05
CA VAL A 382 -23.89 -5.34 -6.74
C VAL A 382 -23.93 -4.04 -5.95
N PHE A 383 -25.05 -3.74 -5.33
CA PHE A 383 -25.11 -2.72 -4.29
C PHE A 383 -25.81 -3.31 -3.06
N ALA A 384 -25.18 -3.12 -1.91
CA ALA A 384 -25.54 -3.84 -0.71
C ALA A 384 -25.48 -2.95 0.53
N SER A 385 -26.49 -3.09 1.37
CA SER A 385 -26.57 -2.53 2.71
C SER A 385 -26.48 -3.66 3.74
N LYS A 386 -26.61 -3.33 5.04
CA LYS A 386 -26.68 -4.33 6.12
C LYS A 386 -27.87 -5.28 6.00
N THR A 387 -28.89 -4.91 5.21
CA THR A 387 -30.17 -5.63 5.15
C THR A 387 -30.59 -6.01 3.73
N THR A 388 -29.99 -5.41 2.72
CA THR A 388 -30.36 -5.61 1.31
C THR A 388 -29.14 -5.93 0.48
N VAL A 389 -29.30 -6.81 -0.50
CA VAL A 389 -28.32 -7.08 -1.54
C VAL A 389 -29.08 -7.14 -2.85
N ASP A 390 -28.73 -6.24 -3.76
CA ASP A 390 -29.31 -6.18 -5.08
C ASP A 390 -28.20 -6.40 -6.11
N ILE A 391 -28.48 -7.27 -7.09
CA ILE A 391 -27.57 -7.58 -8.18
C ILE A 391 -28.30 -7.27 -9.48
N ARG A 392 -27.70 -6.42 -10.32
CA ARG A 392 -28.27 -6.05 -11.61
C ARG A 392 -27.25 -6.29 -12.73
N PRO A 393 -27.68 -6.80 -13.89
CA PRO A 393 -26.81 -6.84 -15.06
C PRO A 393 -26.40 -5.43 -15.50
N LEU A 394 -25.15 -5.32 -15.92
CA LEU A 394 -24.59 -4.15 -16.58
C LEU A 394 -24.64 -4.42 -18.09
N ASP A 395 -25.49 -3.67 -18.80
CA ASP A 395 -25.61 -3.80 -20.24
C ASP A 395 -24.60 -2.87 -20.94
N PRO A 396 -23.56 -3.39 -21.61
CA PRO A 396 -22.67 -2.56 -22.41
C PRO A 396 -23.38 -1.89 -23.61
N GLY A 397 -24.63 -2.28 -23.91
CA GLY A 397 -25.41 -1.83 -25.06
C GLY A 397 -26.40 -0.69 -24.82
N ARG A 398 -26.60 -0.18 -23.60
CA ARG A 398 -27.54 0.94 -23.35
C ARG A 398 -26.79 2.28 -23.34
N GLN A 399 -26.38 2.74 -24.51
CA GLN A 399 -26.32 4.18 -24.77
C GLN A 399 -27.76 4.60 -25.11
N GLU A 400 -28.49 5.18 -24.16
CA GLU A 400 -29.70 5.91 -24.55
C GLU A 400 -29.28 7.16 -25.35
N PRO A 401 -30.01 7.47 -26.44
CA PRO A 401 -29.59 8.40 -27.48
C PRO A 401 -29.50 9.87 -27.06
#